data_AF-A0A923FLQ3-F1
#
_entry.id   AF-A0A923FLQ3-F1
#
_cell.length_a   1.000
_cell.length_b   1.000
_cell.length_c   1.000
_cell.angle_alpha   90.00
_cell.angle_beta   90.00
_cell.angle_gamma   90.00
#
_symmetry.space_group_name_H-M   'P 1'
#
loop_
_entity.id
_entity.type
_entity.pdbx_description
1 polymer ?
#
loop_
_entity_poly.entity_id
_entity_poly.type
_entity_poly.pdbx_seq_one_letter_code
_entity_poly.pdbx_strand_id
1 'polypeptide(L)'
;MDQSLEELRAENAAAQTAAAEDPQTGATDVDDVAATGQEDDQDHADDQDGDESQAAEPEAWMKGDDQESHGAEKKFTDKDIGAAKAGLRAKLEKQHQSELDTLKQQLEELRSKNVAPQPSARPKREDFYEHDDPDDAYTEALADWKLKDTLAKQHAETQGYEQQRKQLEAQQKISTNVDQHYERAARLAAASGISPELYQSADYRVRSAVEGVFPGGGGEVVTNALIASLGEGSEKVFYHLGVSPKRLAELTSKLAEDPSGIQASIYLGRLSAELTAPARKTSNAPAPATTVKGDASTTDAGKALHRKYLEAHKRGDNQAAFNIRREAKQSNINVNSW
;
A
#
# COMPACT_ATOMS: atom_id res chain seq x y z
N MET A 1 43.84 10.49 -34.98
CA MET A 1 42.82 10.80 -36.01
C MET A 1 41.50 10.67 -35.30
N ASP A 2 41.08 11.74 -34.65
CA ASP A 2 40.22 11.63 -33.46
C ASP A 2 38.82 12.06 -33.89
N GLN A 3 37.96 11.07 -34.16
CA GLN A 3 36.59 11.29 -34.61
C GLN A 3 35.81 12.07 -33.55
N SER A 4 35.02 13.03 -34.01
CA SER A 4 34.21 13.88 -33.15
C SER A 4 33.03 13.13 -32.53
N LEU A 5 32.53 13.64 -31.42
CA LEU A 5 31.32 13.11 -30.76
C LEU A 5 30.05 13.31 -31.62
N GLU A 6 30.09 14.14 -32.66
CA GLU A 6 29.01 14.25 -33.65
C GLU A 6 29.10 13.17 -34.72
N GLU A 7 30.30 12.85 -35.23
CA GLU A 7 30.51 11.71 -36.13
C GLU A 7 30.08 10.39 -35.48
N LEU A 8 30.51 10.14 -34.24
CA LEU A 8 30.11 8.94 -33.49
C LEU A 8 28.61 8.88 -33.21
N ARG A 9 27.90 10.01 -33.13
CA ARG A 9 26.43 10.04 -33.03
C ARG A 9 25.76 9.78 -34.38
N ALA A 10 26.28 10.34 -35.46
CA ALA A 10 25.78 10.11 -36.82
C ALA A 10 25.93 8.63 -37.23
N GLU A 11 27.07 8.02 -36.91
CA GLU A 11 27.36 6.61 -37.20
C GLU A 11 26.44 5.67 -36.42
N ASN A 12 26.21 5.92 -35.12
CA ASN A 12 25.26 5.13 -34.33
C ASN A 12 23.79 5.32 -34.78
N ALA A 13 23.40 6.54 -35.19
CA ALA A 13 22.06 6.79 -35.73
C ALA A 13 21.84 6.06 -37.06
N ALA A 14 22.84 6.05 -37.96
CA ALA A 14 22.80 5.30 -39.21
C ALA A 14 22.78 3.77 -38.99
N ALA A 15 23.50 3.28 -37.98
CA ALA A 15 23.48 1.86 -37.61
C ALA A 15 22.09 1.41 -37.09
N GLN A 16 21.37 2.28 -36.37
CA GLN A 16 20.02 1.97 -35.88
C GLN A 16 18.96 2.00 -36.97
N THR A 17 19.05 2.88 -37.98
CA THR A 17 18.12 2.84 -39.12
C THR A 17 18.41 1.67 -40.07
N ALA A 18 19.67 1.33 -40.30
CA ALA A 18 20.05 0.17 -41.12
C ALA A 18 19.62 -1.19 -40.51
N ALA A 19 19.29 -1.24 -39.22
CA ALA A 19 18.81 -2.43 -38.52
C ALA A 19 17.26 -2.56 -38.51
N ALA A 20 16.52 -1.64 -39.14
CA ALA A 20 15.07 -1.53 -39.00
C ALA A 20 14.26 -1.81 -40.29
N GLU A 21 14.90 -2.06 -41.43
CA GLU A 21 14.22 -2.27 -42.73
C GLU A 21 14.29 -3.73 -43.24
N ASP A 22 13.12 -4.38 -43.18
CA ASP A 22 12.65 -5.49 -44.04
C ASP A 22 13.12 -6.96 -43.74
N PRO A 23 12.47 -8.04 -44.27
CA PRO A 23 11.40 -8.68 -43.50
C PRO A 23 11.45 -10.25 -43.42
N GLN A 24 10.35 -10.87 -42.94
CA GLN A 24 10.20 -12.30 -42.59
C GLN A 24 10.31 -13.32 -43.75
N THR A 25 10.87 -14.51 -43.48
CA THR A 25 10.47 -15.89 -43.93
C THR A 25 11.57 -16.89 -43.49
N GLY A 26 11.35 -18.21 -43.24
CA GLY A 26 10.14 -19.03 -43.09
C GLY A 26 10.44 -20.56 -43.21
N ALA A 27 9.87 -21.42 -42.35
CA ALA A 27 9.96 -22.92 -42.34
C ALA A 27 11.37 -23.54 -42.09
N THR A 28 11.61 -24.78 -41.62
CA THR A 28 10.91 -25.90 -40.89
C THR A 28 12.03 -26.73 -40.19
N ASP A 29 11.84 -27.68 -39.26
CA ASP A 29 10.92 -28.85 -39.22
C ASP A 29 10.86 -29.55 -37.82
N VAL A 30 10.08 -30.64 -37.72
CA VAL A 30 9.79 -31.59 -36.58
C VAL A 30 10.94 -32.00 -35.63
N ASP A 31 10.75 -32.59 -34.43
CA ASP A 31 9.67 -33.41 -33.74
C ASP A 31 9.70 -33.06 -32.21
N ASP A 32 8.78 -33.37 -31.28
CA ASP A 32 7.39 -33.90 -31.13
C ASP A 32 6.89 -33.33 -29.73
N VAL A 33 5.83 -33.64 -28.95
CA VAL A 33 4.88 -34.76 -28.72
C VAL A 33 3.50 -34.20 -28.31
N ALA A 34 2.41 -34.91 -28.64
CA ALA A 34 1.01 -34.46 -28.51
C ALA A 34 0.32 -34.62 -27.13
N ALA A 35 -0.68 -33.76 -26.87
CA ALA A 35 -1.95 -33.98 -26.13
C ALA A 35 -2.67 -32.61 -25.91
N THR A 36 -3.41 -32.01 -26.85
CA THR A 36 -4.69 -32.41 -27.48
C THR A 36 -5.92 -32.30 -26.57
N GLY A 37 -6.82 -31.37 -26.91
CA GLY A 37 -8.27 -31.39 -26.61
C GLY A 37 -8.81 -30.17 -25.85
N GLN A 38 -9.89 -29.49 -26.28
CA GLN A 38 -10.57 -29.37 -27.59
C GLN A 38 -11.49 -28.13 -27.52
N GLU A 39 -11.87 -27.53 -28.65
CA GLU A 39 -12.84 -26.41 -28.70
C GLU A 39 -14.29 -26.86 -28.46
N ASP A 40 -15.17 -25.91 -28.13
CA ASP A 40 -16.37 -25.69 -28.96
C ASP A 40 -16.87 -24.22 -28.85
N ASP A 41 -17.67 -23.79 -29.82
CA ASP A 41 -18.10 -22.39 -30.04
C ASP A 41 -19.64 -22.26 -30.06
N GLN A 42 -20.18 -21.11 -29.63
CA GLN A 42 -21.59 -20.78 -29.84
C GLN A 42 -21.96 -19.29 -29.63
N ASP A 43 -22.23 -18.61 -30.74
CA ASP A 43 -23.13 -17.45 -30.81
C ASP A 43 -24.51 -17.76 -30.18
N HIS A 44 -25.13 -16.81 -29.46
CA HIS A 44 -26.28 -16.08 -30.04
C HIS A 44 -26.81 -14.89 -29.19
N ALA A 45 -27.40 -13.93 -29.93
CA ALA A 45 -28.54 -13.08 -29.59
C ALA A 45 -28.45 -12.03 -28.45
N ASP A 46 -28.62 -10.78 -28.88
CA ASP A 46 -29.06 -9.59 -28.15
C ASP A 46 -30.55 -9.72 -27.74
N ASP A 47 -30.91 -9.42 -26.49
CA ASP A 47 -32.27 -9.01 -26.12
C ASP A 47 -32.25 -8.17 -24.81
N GLN A 48 -33.31 -7.38 -24.61
CA GLN A 48 -33.44 -6.42 -23.52
C GLN A 48 -34.09 -7.05 -22.28
N ASP A 49 -33.58 -6.74 -21.09
CA ASP A 49 -34.38 -5.94 -20.16
C ASP A 49 -33.51 -5.22 -19.11
N GLY A 50 -34.07 -4.22 -18.44
CA GLY A 50 -33.36 -3.44 -17.42
C GLY A 50 -33.43 -4.06 -16.02
N ASP A 51 -32.28 -4.32 -15.40
CA ASP A 51 -32.19 -4.49 -13.94
C ASP A 51 -31.84 -3.17 -13.26
N GLU A 52 -32.45 -2.90 -12.12
CA GLU A 52 -32.25 -1.64 -11.39
C GLU A 52 -30.84 -1.63 -10.79
N SER A 53 -30.10 -0.53 -10.98
CA SER A 53 -28.80 -0.33 -10.33
C SER A 53 -28.97 -0.22 -8.81
N GLN A 54 -29.02 -1.35 -8.12
CA GLN A 54 -29.00 -1.43 -6.67
C GLN A 54 -27.74 -0.72 -6.18
N ALA A 55 -27.92 0.46 -5.58
CA ALA A 55 -26.82 1.22 -5.02
C ALA A 55 -26.18 0.39 -3.90
N ALA A 56 -25.01 -0.19 -4.19
CA ALA A 56 -24.31 -1.08 -3.28
C ALA A 56 -24.12 -0.37 -1.93
N GLU A 57 -24.52 -1.04 -0.83
CA GLU A 57 -24.31 -0.44 0.48
C GLU A 57 -22.81 -0.17 0.69
N PRO A 58 -22.41 1.05 1.06
CA PRO A 58 -21.00 1.38 1.21
C PRO A 58 -20.36 0.46 2.27
N GLU A 59 -19.34 -0.29 1.84
CA GLU A 59 -18.65 -1.27 2.68
C GLU A 59 -18.09 -0.62 3.96
N ALA A 60 -17.87 -1.43 5.00
CA ALA A 60 -17.52 -0.93 6.33
C ALA A 60 -16.26 -0.04 6.41
N TRP A 61 -15.33 -0.17 5.45
CA TRP A 61 -14.12 0.67 5.36
C TRP A 61 -14.35 2.01 4.64
N MET A 62 -15.47 2.17 3.93
CA MET A 62 -15.81 3.36 3.17
C MET A 62 -16.47 4.44 4.03
N LYS A 63 -17.03 4.01 5.16
CA LYS A 63 -17.66 4.85 6.19
C LYS A 63 -16.55 5.39 7.09
N GLY A 64 -16.35 6.71 7.10
CA GLY A 64 -15.50 7.37 8.08
C GLY A 64 -16.05 7.20 9.50
N ASP A 65 -15.17 7.17 10.51
CA ASP A 65 -15.53 6.84 11.90
C ASP A 65 -16.63 7.75 12.51
N ASP A 66 -16.79 8.98 12.03
CA ASP A 66 -17.70 10.00 12.58
C ASP A 66 -18.73 10.50 11.56
N GLN A 67 -19.99 10.05 11.68
CA GLN A 67 -21.13 10.60 10.92
C GLN A 67 -21.77 11.81 11.62
N GLU A 68 -20.96 12.74 12.13
CA GLU A 68 -21.45 13.94 12.83
C GLU A 68 -20.65 15.19 12.40
N SER A 69 -21.16 15.91 11.39
CA SER A 69 -20.55 17.14 10.85
C SER A 69 -21.59 18.26 10.78
N HIS A 70 -21.76 18.98 11.89
CA HIS A 70 -22.62 20.15 11.95
C HIS A 70 -21.95 21.40 11.36
N GLY A 71 -22.48 21.86 10.22
CA GLY A 71 -22.59 23.30 9.91
C GLY A 71 -21.39 24.01 9.27
N ALA A 72 -21.56 24.42 8.01
CA ALA A 72 -21.65 25.85 7.65
C ALA A 72 -21.92 26.03 6.15
N GLU A 73 -23.10 26.55 5.77
CA GLU A 73 -23.32 26.97 4.38
C GLU A 73 -22.53 28.25 4.05
N LYS A 74 -21.36 28.10 3.42
CA LYS A 74 -20.72 29.15 2.63
C LYS A 74 -20.38 28.63 1.25
N LYS A 75 -21.25 28.94 0.29
CA LYS A 75 -21.09 28.60 -1.13
C LYS A 75 -20.05 29.53 -1.76
N PHE A 76 -18.78 29.19 -1.62
CA PHE A 76 -17.70 29.73 -2.46
C PHE A 76 -18.03 29.42 -3.93
N THR A 77 -17.73 30.32 -4.86
CA THR A 77 -17.96 30.05 -6.28
C THR A 77 -16.73 29.38 -6.91
N ASP A 78 -16.92 28.60 -7.98
CA ASP A 78 -15.81 27.93 -8.67
C ASP A 78 -14.73 28.90 -9.18
N LYS A 79 -15.09 30.16 -9.44
CA LYS A 79 -14.12 31.21 -9.80
C LYS A 79 -13.21 31.59 -8.63
N ASP A 80 -13.74 31.66 -7.41
CA ASP A 80 -12.95 31.95 -6.21
C ASP A 80 -11.97 30.80 -5.93
N ILE A 81 -12.47 29.56 -6.04
CA ILE A 81 -11.68 28.34 -5.86
C ILE A 81 -10.62 28.20 -6.96
N GLY A 82 -10.96 28.52 -8.22
CA GLY A 82 -10.05 28.51 -9.35
C GLY A 82 -8.93 29.55 -9.22
N ALA A 83 -9.27 30.77 -8.84
CA ALA A 83 -8.28 31.84 -8.59
C ALA A 83 -7.36 31.49 -7.40
N ALA A 84 -7.92 30.94 -6.32
CA ALA A 84 -7.13 30.46 -5.19
C ALA A 84 -6.17 29.31 -5.59
N LYS A 85 -6.65 28.31 -6.33
CA LYS A 85 -5.82 27.21 -6.85
C LYS A 85 -4.71 27.70 -7.78
N ALA A 86 -4.98 28.65 -8.67
CA ALA A 86 -3.97 29.26 -9.54
C ALA A 86 -2.90 30.03 -8.73
N GLY A 87 -3.33 30.84 -7.75
CA GLY A 87 -2.43 31.56 -6.85
C GLY A 87 -1.62 30.67 -5.91
N LEU A 88 -2.13 29.48 -5.56
CA LEU A 88 -1.38 28.47 -4.81
C LEU A 88 -0.36 27.75 -5.70
N ARG A 89 -0.75 27.32 -6.90
CA ARG A 89 0.14 26.67 -7.88
C ARG A 89 1.34 27.57 -8.22
N ALA A 90 1.11 28.83 -8.55
CA ALA A 90 2.19 29.77 -8.87
C ALA A 90 3.12 30.09 -7.67
N LYS A 91 2.70 29.81 -6.43
CA LYS A 91 3.57 29.87 -5.24
C LYS A 91 4.36 28.58 -5.04
N LEU A 92 3.69 27.42 -5.10
CA LEU A 92 4.32 26.11 -5.04
C LEU A 92 5.39 25.96 -6.12
N GLU A 93 5.05 26.22 -7.38
CA GLU A 93 5.96 26.15 -8.53
C GLU A 93 7.19 27.06 -8.35
N LYS A 94 7.01 28.25 -7.75
CA LYS A 94 8.13 29.15 -7.40
C LYS A 94 8.96 28.64 -6.22
N GLN A 95 8.35 28.04 -5.21
CA GLN A 95 9.06 27.41 -4.08
C GLN A 95 9.86 26.20 -4.56
N HIS A 96 9.21 25.26 -5.25
CA HIS A 96 9.83 24.08 -5.86
C HIS A 96 10.99 24.47 -6.78
N GLN A 97 10.87 25.53 -7.59
CA GLN A 97 11.99 26.01 -8.41
C GLN A 97 13.17 26.50 -7.56
N SER A 98 12.91 27.26 -6.50
CA SER A 98 13.97 27.72 -5.58
C SER A 98 14.57 26.59 -4.74
N GLU A 99 13.78 25.58 -4.38
CA GLU A 99 14.20 24.39 -3.64
C GLU A 99 15.01 23.43 -4.54
N LEU A 100 14.64 23.29 -5.82
CA LEU A 100 15.45 22.57 -6.81
C LEU A 100 16.80 23.26 -7.05
N ASP A 101 16.86 24.59 -7.06
CA ASP A 101 18.12 25.31 -7.28
C ASP A 101 19.01 25.34 -6.02
N THR A 102 18.44 25.39 -4.81
CA THR A 102 19.22 25.17 -3.57
C THR A 102 19.65 23.71 -3.40
N LEU A 103 18.83 22.72 -3.77
CA LEU A 103 19.22 21.31 -3.77
C LEU A 103 20.33 21.02 -4.79
N LYS A 104 20.30 21.64 -5.98
CA LYS A 104 21.43 21.58 -6.93
C LYS A 104 22.70 22.18 -6.31
N GLN A 105 22.61 23.36 -5.71
CA GLN A 105 23.76 23.99 -5.04
C GLN A 105 24.28 23.12 -3.88
N GLN A 106 23.42 22.50 -3.08
CA GLN A 106 23.80 21.56 -2.03
C GLN A 106 24.38 20.26 -2.58
N LEU A 107 23.94 19.78 -3.76
CA LEU A 107 24.55 18.63 -4.43
C LEU A 107 25.93 18.97 -5.03
N GLU A 108 26.13 20.20 -5.53
CA GLU A 108 27.43 20.72 -5.99
C GLU A 108 28.39 20.91 -4.80
N GLU A 109 27.89 21.46 -3.69
CA GLU A 109 28.62 21.68 -2.44
C GLU A 109 28.93 20.35 -1.74
N LEU A 110 28.02 19.38 -1.73
CA LEU A 110 28.27 18.04 -1.22
C LEU A 110 29.16 17.22 -2.16
N ARG A 111 29.10 17.38 -3.48
CA ARG A 111 30.09 16.76 -4.40
C ARG A 111 31.49 17.29 -4.18
N SER A 112 31.63 18.59 -3.90
CA SER A 112 32.94 19.21 -3.61
C SER A 112 33.41 19.03 -2.15
N LYS A 113 32.51 18.78 -1.20
CA LYS A 113 32.82 18.42 0.20
C LYS A 113 32.89 16.92 0.50
N ASN A 114 32.41 16.05 -0.39
CA ASN A 114 32.51 14.61 -0.21
C ASN A 114 33.99 14.24 -0.28
N VAL A 115 34.57 13.92 0.88
CA VAL A 115 36.00 13.67 1.02
C VAL A 115 36.34 12.41 0.24
N ALA A 116 36.84 12.60 -0.99
CA ALA A 116 37.42 11.52 -1.78
C ALA A 116 38.40 10.75 -0.89
N PRO A 117 38.36 9.39 -0.91
CA PRO A 117 39.16 8.58 0.00
C PRO A 117 40.63 9.00 -0.14
N GLN A 118 41.21 9.48 0.96
CA GLN A 118 42.53 10.11 0.96
C GLN A 118 43.52 9.19 0.25
N PRO A 119 44.09 9.59 -0.91
CA PRO A 119 44.94 8.71 -1.68
C PRO A 119 46.14 8.34 -0.81
N SER A 120 46.47 7.04 -0.77
CA SER A 120 47.62 6.54 0.00
C SER A 120 48.83 7.41 -0.30
N ALA A 121 49.52 7.91 0.73
CA ALA A 121 50.60 8.87 0.55
C ALA A 121 51.64 8.34 -0.46
N ARG A 122 52.00 9.17 -1.44
CA ARG A 122 52.98 8.78 -2.46
C ARG A 122 54.32 8.46 -1.78
N PRO A 123 54.94 7.29 -2.05
CA PRO A 123 56.25 6.94 -1.51
C PRO A 123 57.29 8.03 -1.78
N LYS A 124 58.12 8.32 -0.80
CA LYS A 124 59.28 9.22 -0.91
C LYS A 124 60.55 8.38 -1.01
N ARG A 125 61.64 8.93 -1.56
CA ARG A 125 62.89 8.16 -1.73
C ARG A 125 63.61 7.98 -0.39
N GLU A 126 63.42 8.95 0.50
CA GLU A 126 63.88 8.97 1.88
C GLU A 126 63.36 7.79 2.71
N ASP A 127 62.20 7.23 2.34
CA ASP A 127 61.59 6.09 3.03
C ASP A 127 62.33 4.75 2.76
N PHE A 128 63.29 4.72 1.80
CA PHE A 128 63.98 3.50 1.33
C PHE A 128 65.50 3.50 1.55
N TYR A 129 66.08 4.54 2.16
CA TYR A 129 67.55 4.63 2.36
C TYR A 129 68.15 3.54 3.26
N GLU A 130 67.34 2.72 3.93
CA GLU A 130 67.78 1.58 4.76
C GLU A 130 67.77 0.23 4.00
N HIS A 131 67.39 0.20 2.72
CA HIS A 131 67.41 -1.01 1.88
C HIS A 131 68.78 -1.27 1.23
N ASP A 132 69.06 -2.54 0.89
CA ASP A 132 70.28 -2.95 0.18
C ASP A 132 70.41 -2.31 -1.21
N ASP A 133 69.28 -2.07 -1.90
CA ASP A 133 69.18 -1.18 -3.06
C ASP A 133 68.02 -0.18 -2.84
N PRO A 134 68.31 1.07 -2.41
CA PRO A 134 67.30 2.09 -2.18
C PRO A 134 66.58 2.58 -3.43
N ASP A 135 67.20 2.48 -4.62
CA ASP A 135 66.65 3.05 -5.84
C ASP A 135 65.72 2.07 -6.54
N ASP A 136 66.09 0.78 -6.62
CA ASP A 136 65.22 -0.24 -7.20
C ASP A 136 63.94 -0.39 -6.33
N ALA A 137 64.09 -0.48 -5.01
CA ALA A 137 62.98 -0.52 -4.05
C ALA A 137 62.06 0.72 -4.13
N TYR A 138 62.63 1.91 -4.32
CA TYR A 138 61.83 3.13 -4.54
C TYR A 138 61.04 3.09 -5.85
N THR A 139 61.61 2.54 -6.93
CA THR A 139 60.90 2.43 -8.21
C THR A 139 59.78 1.38 -8.18
N GLU A 140 59.98 0.24 -7.50
CA GLU A 140 58.93 -0.75 -7.27
C GLU A 140 57.77 -0.13 -6.48
N ALA A 141 58.07 0.52 -5.34
CA ALA A 141 57.05 1.18 -4.53
C ALA A 141 56.29 2.28 -5.30
N LEU A 142 56.95 3.04 -6.19
CA LEU A 142 56.28 4.01 -7.06
C LEU A 142 55.38 3.36 -8.13
N ALA A 143 55.76 2.20 -8.67
CA ALA A 143 54.93 1.47 -9.62
C ALA A 143 53.69 0.89 -8.92
N ASP A 144 53.90 0.28 -7.76
CA ASP A 144 52.86 -0.33 -6.93
C ASP A 144 51.88 0.72 -6.37
N TRP A 145 52.38 1.91 -5.98
CA TRP A 145 51.54 3.06 -5.64
C TRP A 145 50.68 3.56 -6.82
N LYS A 146 51.24 3.66 -8.03
CA LYS A 146 50.47 4.05 -9.24
C LYS A 146 49.38 3.04 -9.56
N LEU A 147 49.67 1.74 -9.41
CA LEU A 147 48.69 0.67 -9.64
C LEU A 147 47.54 0.77 -8.62
N LYS A 148 47.85 1.02 -7.35
CA LYS A 148 46.85 1.21 -6.28
C LYS A 148 46.02 2.48 -6.46
N ASP A 149 46.65 3.60 -6.82
CA ASP A 149 45.97 4.88 -7.10
C ASP A 149 45.04 4.80 -8.31
N THR A 150 45.47 4.17 -9.41
CA THR A 150 44.63 3.99 -10.62
C THR A 150 43.46 3.03 -10.38
N LEU A 151 43.69 1.90 -9.70
CA LEU A 151 42.64 0.95 -9.34
C LEU A 151 41.63 1.56 -8.34
N ALA A 152 42.10 2.35 -7.36
CA ALA A 152 41.22 3.06 -6.43
C ALA A 152 40.31 4.08 -7.13
N LYS A 153 40.84 4.80 -8.13
CA LYS A 153 40.05 5.75 -8.95
C LYS A 153 38.98 5.04 -9.76
N GLN A 154 39.34 3.95 -10.46
CA GLN A 154 38.37 3.12 -11.20
C GLN A 154 37.28 2.55 -10.29
N HIS A 155 37.63 2.10 -9.08
CA HIS A 155 36.65 1.64 -8.10
C HIS A 155 35.72 2.75 -7.62
N ALA A 156 36.24 3.94 -7.32
CA ALA A 156 35.43 5.09 -6.89
C ALA A 156 34.46 5.55 -7.98
N GLU A 157 34.92 5.63 -9.23
CA GLU A 157 34.09 5.96 -10.39
C GLU A 157 32.99 4.90 -10.63
N THR A 158 33.35 3.62 -10.61
CA THR A 158 32.40 2.50 -10.75
C THR A 158 31.35 2.50 -9.63
N GLN A 159 31.77 2.72 -8.38
CA GLN A 159 30.84 2.82 -7.24
C GLN A 159 29.92 4.02 -7.34
N GLY A 160 30.42 5.19 -7.79
CA GLY A 160 29.60 6.37 -8.03
C GLY A 160 28.53 6.13 -9.10
N TYR A 161 28.92 5.52 -10.23
CA TYR A 161 28.00 5.15 -11.30
C TYR A 161 26.96 4.12 -10.84
N GLU A 162 27.37 3.07 -10.11
CA GLU A 162 26.43 2.09 -9.55
C GLU A 162 25.43 2.71 -8.58
N GLN A 163 25.87 3.60 -7.69
CA GLN A 163 24.99 4.28 -6.75
C GLN A 163 23.98 5.16 -7.50
N GLN A 164 24.43 5.92 -8.50
CA GLN A 164 23.53 6.73 -9.33
C GLN A 164 22.52 5.86 -10.10
N ARG A 165 22.95 4.73 -10.68
CA ARG A 165 22.06 3.78 -11.37
C ARG A 165 20.99 3.21 -10.43
N LYS A 166 21.40 2.76 -9.23
CA LYS A 166 20.49 2.22 -8.20
C LYS A 166 19.48 3.27 -7.71
N GLN A 167 19.88 4.54 -7.61
CA GLN A 167 18.97 5.65 -7.27
C GLN A 167 17.94 5.91 -8.37
N LEU A 168 18.35 5.93 -9.64
CA LEU A 168 17.44 6.12 -10.77
C LEU A 168 16.45 4.95 -10.91
N GLU A 169 16.93 3.71 -10.77
CA GLU A 169 16.11 2.49 -10.77
C GLU A 169 15.05 2.52 -9.65
N ALA A 170 15.44 2.95 -8.43
CA ALA A 170 14.51 3.13 -7.32
C ALA A 170 13.45 4.21 -7.58
N GLN A 171 13.84 5.36 -8.17
CA GLN A 171 12.91 6.44 -8.53
C GLN A 171 11.90 5.99 -9.60
N GLN A 172 12.36 5.29 -10.65
CA GLN A 172 11.49 4.72 -11.69
C GLN A 172 10.49 3.71 -11.12
N LYS A 173 10.95 2.84 -10.21
CA LYS A 173 10.08 1.87 -9.52
C LYS A 173 9.04 2.56 -8.63
N ILE A 174 9.40 3.64 -7.94
CA ILE A 174 8.43 4.43 -7.16
C ILE A 174 7.37 5.06 -8.08
N SER A 175 7.77 5.69 -9.20
CA SER A 175 6.83 6.25 -10.19
C SER A 175 5.85 5.18 -10.67
N THR A 176 6.38 4.07 -11.20
CA THR A 176 5.56 2.98 -11.76
C THR A 176 4.56 2.42 -10.74
N ASN A 177 4.96 2.29 -9.46
CA ASN A 177 4.04 1.82 -8.42
C ASN A 177 2.96 2.86 -8.06
N VAL A 178 3.24 4.16 -8.20
CA VAL A 178 2.27 5.26 -8.01
C VAL A 178 1.31 5.35 -9.21
N ASP A 179 1.81 5.18 -10.43
CA ASP A 179 0.98 5.12 -11.65
C ASP A 179 -0.02 3.96 -11.56
N GLN A 180 0.46 2.75 -11.22
CA GLN A 180 -0.39 1.59 -10.96
C GLN A 180 -1.34 1.77 -9.77
N HIS A 181 -0.97 2.54 -8.75
CA HIS A 181 -1.87 2.88 -7.65
C HIS A 181 -3.05 3.71 -8.12
N TYR A 182 -2.84 4.71 -8.98
CA TYR A 182 -3.94 5.49 -9.53
C TYR A 182 -4.80 4.71 -10.54
N GLU A 183 -4.22 3.76 -11.28
CA GLU A 183 -5.02 2.77 -12.03
C GLU A 183 -5.91 1.92 -11.12
N ARG A 184 -5.35 1.33 -10.05
CA ARG A 184 -6.13 0.52 -9.10
C ARG A 184 -7.17 1.37 -8.36
N ALA A 185 -6.86 2.62 -8.03
CA ALA A 185 -7.80 3.58 -7.45
C ALA A 185 -8.99 3.88 -8.38
N ALA A 186 -8.75 4.06 -9.69
CA ALA A 186 -9.82 4.25 -10.65
C ALA A 186 -10.72 3.01 -10.77
N ARG A 187 -10.13 1.80 -10.77
CA ARG A 187 -10.87 0.53 -10.76
C ARG A 187 -11.68 0.35 -9.47
N LEU A 188 -11.08 0.64 -8.31
CA LEU A 188 -11.74 0.60 -6.99
C LEU A 188 -12.90 1.59 -6.91
N ALA A 189 -12.72 2.81 -7.39
CA ALA A 189 -13.76 3.82 -7.41
C ALA A 189 -14.97 3.38 -8.24
N ALA A 190 -14.73 2.87 -9.46
CA ALA A 190 -15.78 2.31 -10.31
C ALA A 190 -16.48 1.09 -9.69
N ALA A 191 -15.72 0.15 -9.13
CA ALA A 191 -16.25 -1.10 -8.56
C ALA A 191 -17.04 -0.89 -7.25
N SER A 192 -16.68 0.12 -6.45
CA SER A 192 -17.29 0.39 -5.15
C SER A 192 -18.22 1.62 -5.13
N GLY A 193 -18.50 2.24 -6.29
CA GLY A 193 -19.39 3.40 -6.39
C GLY A 193 -18.84 4.70 -5.77
N ILE A 194 -17.51 4.81 -5.60
CA ILE A 194 -16.87 6.05 -5.14
C ILE A 194 -16.78 7.02 -6.32
N SER A 195 -17.18 8.28 -6.14
CA SER A 195 -16.91 9.29 -7.17
C SER A 195 -15.40 9.57 -7.27
N PRO A 196 -14.84 9.81 -8.48
CA PRO A 196 -13.42 10.13 -8.63
C PRO A 196 -12.98 11.33 -7.78
N GLU A 197 -13.86 12.31 -7.59
CA GLU A 197 -13.64 13.52 -6.78
C GLU A 197 -13.57 13.18 -5.28
N LEU A 198 -14.37 12.22 -4.81
CA LEU A 198 -14.30 11.73 -3.42
C LEU A 198 -12.96 11.03 -3.17
N TYR A 199 -12.50 10.17 -4.08
CA TYR A 199 -11.16 9.55 -3.96
C TYR A 199 -10.04 10.60 -3.99
N GLN A 200 -10.07 11.54 -4.94
CA GLN A 200 -9.10 12.64 -5.01
C GLN A 200 -9.12 13.51 -3.74
N SER A 201 -10.30 13.72 -3.12
CA SER A 201 -10.41 14.44 -1.85
C SER A 201 -9.81 13.67 -0.68
N ALA A 202 -9.88 12.34 -0.69
CA ALA A 202 -9.27 11.46 0.30
C ALA A 202 -7.74 11.47 0.16
N ASP A 203 -7.20 11.21 -1.03
CA ASP A 203 -5.76 11.25 -1.31
C ASP A 203 -5.15 12.64 -1.01
N TYR A 204 -5.83 13.71 -1.41
CA TYR A 204 -5.40 15.09 -1.09
C TYR A 204 -5.30 15.35 0.42
N ARG A 205 -6.21 14.81 1.24
CA ARG A 205 -6.12 14.92 2.70
C ARG A 205 -4.90 14.17 3.24
N VAL A 206 -4.64 12.96 2.76
CA VAL A 206 -3.46 12.18 3.18
C VAL A 206 -2.17 12.93 2.81
N ARG A 207 -2.02 13.34 1.55
CA ARG A 207 -0.87 14.11 1.06
C ARG A 207 -0.65 15.41 1.85
N SER A 208 -1.72 16.18 2.08
CA SER A 208 -1.65 17.42 2.86
C SER A 208 -1.25 17.20 4.32
N ALA A 209 -1.69 16.11 4.93
CA ALA A 209 -1.37 15.78 6.32
C ALA A 209 0.08 15.28 6.47
N VAL A 210 0.60 14.53 5.49
CA VAL A 210 2.01 14.08 5.45
C VAL A 210 2.97 15.24 5.13
N GLU A 211 2.61 16.16 4.24
CA GLU A 211 3.34 17.42 4.00
C GLU A 211 3.36 18.32 5.26
N GLY A 212 2.33 18.24 6.10
CA GLY A 212 2.32 18.87 7.42
C GLY A 212 3.34 18.30 8.42
N VAL A 213 3.88 17.10 8.17
CA VAL A 213 4.98 16.48 8.95
C VAL A 213 6.33 16.70 8.26
N PHE A 214 6.38 16.63 6.93
CA PHE A 214 7.59 16.75 6.11
C PHE A 214 7.46 17.92 5.09
N PRO A 215 7.57 19.18 5.54
CA PRO A 215 7.34 20.34 4.68
C PRO A 215 8.46 20.56 3.65
N GLY A 216 8.10 21.12 2.50
CA GLY A 216 9.02 21.42 1.39
C GLY A 216 9.02 20.34 0.31
N GLY A 217 7.85 19.78 0.00
CA GLY A 217 7.69 18.66 -0.94
C GLY A 217 8.11 17.30 -0.38
N GLY A 218 8.65 17.27 0.85
CA GLY A 218 8.99 16.03 1.55
C GLY A 218 7.79 15.12 1.75
N GLY A 219 6.59 15.68 1.93
CA GLY A 219 5.36 14.93 2.11
C GLY A 219 4.89 14.21 0.85
N GLU A 220 5.16 14.78 -0.33
CA GLU A 220 4.92 14.10 -1.61
C GLU A 220 5.89 12.93 -1.79
N VAL A 221 7.19 13.14 -1.52
CA VAL A 221 8.22 12.09 -1.61
C VAL A 221 7.91 10.93 -0.66
N VAL A 222 7.59 11.24 0.61
CA VAL A 222 7.21 10.23 1.60
C VAL A 222 5.91 9.53 1.19
N THR A 223 4.88 10.26 0.74
CA THR A 223 3.62 9.64 0.30
C THR A 223 3.82 8.68 -0.87
N ASN A 224 4.58 9.09 -1.88
CA ASN A 224 4.87 8.26 -3.05
C ASN A 224 5.70 7.01 -2.67
N ALA A 225 6.64 7.14 -1.73
CA ALA A 225 7.38 6.00 -1.18
C ALA A 225 6.49 5.04 -0.35
N LEU A 226 5.52 5.56 0.42
CA LEU A 226 4.55 4.74 1.16
C LEU A 226 3.61 3.97 0.21
N ILE A 227 3.10 4.62 -0.84
CA ILE A 227 2.33 3.95 -1.91
C ILE A 227 3.17 2.84 -2.55
N ALA A 228 4.41 3.15 -2.93
CA ALA A 228 5.31 2.20 -3.58
C ALA A 228 5.74 1.03 -2.69
N SER A 229 5.71 1.21 -1.37
CA SER A 229 6.05 0.17 -0.37
C SER A 229 4.84 -0.69 0.03
N LEU A 230 3.62 -0.15 -0.03
CA LEU A 230 2.38 -0.90 0.18
C LEU A 230 2.02 -1.80 -1.01
N GLY A 231 2.20 -1.31 -2.24
CA GLY A 231 1.86 -2.07 -3.45
C GLY A 231 0.35 -2.25 -3.63
N GLU A 232 -0.10 -3.47 -3.84
CA GLU A 232 -1.53 -3.81 -4.00
C GLU A 232 -2.33 -3.53 -2.71
N GLY A 233 -3.57 -3.05 -2.83
CA GLY A 233 -4.38 -2.61 -1.69
C GLY A 233 -4.04 -1.21 -1.17
N SER A 234 -2.96 -0.57 -1.65
CA SER A 234 -2.58 0.80 -1.27
C SER A 234 -3.71 1.80 -1.54
N GLU A 235 -4.41 1.67 -2.64
CA GLU A 235 -5.60 2.47 -2.99
C GLU A 235 -6.72 2.37 -1.94
N LYS A 236 -6.97 1.17 -1.40
CA LYS A 236 -7.97 0.95 -0.35
C LYS A 236 -7.53 1.57 0.98
N VAL A 237 -6.24 1.44 1.31
CA VAL A 237 -5.60 2.02 2.49
C VAL A 237 -5.64 3.56 2.44
N PHE A 238 -5.25 4.16 1.31
CA PHE A 238 -5.20 5.61 1.15
C PHE A 238 -6.58 6.26 1.16
N TYR A 239 -7.58 5.64 0.52
CA TYR A 239 -8.95 6.11 0.66
C TYR A 239 -9.43 6.06 2.12
N HIS A 240 -9.23 4.92 2.80
CA HIS A 240 -9.65 4.75 4.20
C HIS A 240 -9.00 5.78 5.14
N LEU A 241 -7.71 6.07 4.95
CA LEU A 241 -7.01 7.16 5.66
C LEU A 241 -7.63 8.53 5.37
N GLY A 242 -7.93 8.84 4.11
CA GLY A 242 -8.52 10.12 3.73
C GLY A 242 -9.97 10.32 4.21
N VAL A 243 -10.72 9.25 4.48
CA VAL A 243 -12.09 9.32 5.05
C VAL A 243 -12.16 9.13 6.57
N SER A 244 -11.14 8.59 7.23
CA SER A 244 -11.02 8.54 8.70
C SER A 244 -9.94 9.51 9.20
N PRO A 245 -10.34 10.71 9.72
CA PRO A 245 -9.40 11.66 10.33
C PRO A 245 -8.59 11.04 11.49
N LYS A 246 -9.18 10.07 12.20
CA LYS A 246 -8.56 9.34 13.30
C LYS A 246 -7.41 8.44 12.85
N ARG A 247 -7.62 7.65 11.78
CA ARG A 247 -6.55 6.80 11.20
C ARG A 247 -5.45 7.67 10.58
N LEU A 248 -5.81 8.80 9.97
CA LEU A 248 -4.85 9.76 9.42
C LEU A 248 -4.01 10.46 10.51
N ALA A 249 -4.64 10.87 11.62
CA ALA A 249 -3.93 11.45 12.76
C ALA A 249 -3.00 10.43 13.43
N GLU A 250 -3.38 9.16 13.49
CA GLU A 250 -2.50 8.09 13.97
C GLU A 250 -1.31 7.83 13.01
N LEU A 251 -1.51 7.95 11.69
CA LEU A 251 -0.41 7.88 10.72
C LEU A 251 0.57 9.04 10.89
N THR A 252 0.08 10.29 10.99
CA THR A 252 0.96 11.45 11.14
C THR A 252 1.67 11.51 12.48
N SER A 253 1.05 11.03 13.58
CA SER A 253 1.75 10.86 14.87
C SER A 253 2.94 9.91 14.71
N LYS A 254 2.75 8.72 14.11
CA LYS A 254 3.85 7.76 13.93
C LYS A 254 4.95 8.26 12.99
N LEU A 255 4.61 9.06 11.98
CA LEU A 255 5.60 9.69 11.10
C LEU A 255 6.39 10.81 11.80
N ALA A 256 5.78 11.53 12.74
CA ALA A 256 6.45 12.57 13.54
C ALA A 256 7.27 11.98 14.71
N GLU A 257 6.82 10.86 15.29
CA GLU A 257 7.48 10.15 16.39
C GLU A 257 8.66 9.28 15.93
N ASP A 258 8.61 8.76 14.69
CA ASP A 258 9.66 7.90 14.11
C ASP A 258 10.12 8.40 12.73
N PRO A 259 11.22 9.19 12.68
CA PRO A 259 11.83 9.66 11.43
C PRO A 259 12.35 8.56 10.51
N SER A 260 12.44 7.29 10.96
CA SER A 260 12.78 6.15 10.09
C SER A 260 11.57 5.59 9.35
N GLY A 261 10.35 6.01 9.70
CA GLY A 261 9.09 5.57 9.08
C GLY A 261 8.72 4.11 9.38
N ILE A 262 9.45 3.41 10.25
CA ILE A 262 9.21 1.99 10.57
C ILE A 262 7.87 1.84 11.30
N GLN A 263 7.58 2.68 12.29
CA GLN A 263 6.29 2.67 13.01
C GLN A 263 5.11 2.93 12.08
N ALA A 264 5.25 3.89 11.16
CA ALA A 264 4.24 4.20 10.14
C ALA A 264 4.05 3.03 9.17
N SER A 265 5.14 2.40 8.72
CA SER A 265 5.11 1.23 7.83
C SER A 265 4.44 0.02 8.49
N ILE A 266 4.73 -0.26 9.78
CA ILE A 266 4.06 -1.31 10.56
C ILE A 266 2.57 -1.02 10.72
N TYR A 267 2.19 0.25 10.93
CA TYR A 267 0.80 0.67 11.01
C TYR A 267 0.05 0.47 9.70
N LEU A 268 0.62 0.94 8.58
CA LEU A 268 0.06 0.79 7.24
C LEU A 268 -0.04 -0.68 6.82
N GLY A 269 0.93 -1.52 7.19
CA GLY A 269 0.85 -2.97 6.98
C GLY A 269 -0.29 -3.64 7.75
N ARG A 270 -0.53 -3.22 9.01
CA ARG A 270 -1.71 -3.66 9.79
C ARG A 270 -3.02 -3.18 9.17
N LEU A 271 -3.08 -1.93 8.72
CA LEU A 271 -4.26 -1.34 8.11
C LEU A 271 -4.57 -1.99 6.75
N SER A 272 -3.56 -2.30 5.95
CA SER A 272 -3.70 -3.10 4.73
C SER A 272 -4.29 -4.48 5.04
N ALA A 273 -3.74 -5.20 6.02
CA ALA A 273 -4.27 -6.50 6.44
C ALA A 273 -5.71 -6.42 7.01
N GLU A 274 -6.06 -5.34 7.71
CA GLU A 274 -7.42 -5.09 8.20
C GLU A 274 -8.43 -4.87 7.05
N LEU A 275 -8.00 -4.19 5.99
CA LEU A 275 -8.84 -3.80 4.84
C LEU A 275 -8.90 -4.85 3.71
N THR A 276 -7.88 -5.71 3.60
CA THR A 276 -7.80 -6.82 2.63
C THR A 276 -8.25 -8.17 3.19
N ALA A 277 -8.45 -8.28 4.52
CA ALA A 277 -9.02 -9.47 5.12
C ALA A 277 -10.41 -9.80 4.52
N PRO A 278 -10.68 -11.06 4.14
CA PRO A 278 -11.99 -11.44 3.62
C PRO A 278 -13.06 -11.20 4.69
N ALA A 279 -14.16 -10.57 4.29
CA ALA A 279 -15.25 -10.20 5.19
C ALA A 279 -15.68 -11.40 6.05
N ARG A 280 -15.65 -11.23 7.38
CA ARG A 280 -16.10 -12.27 8.32
C ARG A 280 -17.54 -12.64 7.98
N LYS A 281 -17.77 -13.88 7.53
CA LYS A 281 -19.09 -14.38 7.17
C LYS A 281 -20.09 -14.10 8.29
N THR A 282 -20.95 -13.12 8.08
CA THR A 282 -22.08 -12.82 8.96
C THR A 282 -23.02 -14.01 8.93
N SER A 283 -23.19 -14.66 10.10
CA SER A 283 -24.06 -15.82 10.17
C SER A 283 -25.51 -15.35 10.15
N ASN A 284 -26.19 -15.56 9.02
CA ASN A 284 -27.65 -15.40 8.90
C ASN A 284 -28.43 -16.51 9.65
N ALA A 285 -27.78 -17.28 10.52
CA ALA A 285 -28.46 -18.12 11.48
C ALA A 285 -29.32 -17.23 12.40
N PRO A 286 -30.62 -17.54 12.60
CA PRO A 286 -31.45 -16.82 13.56
C PRO A 286 -30.79 -16.77 14.93
N ALA A 287 -30.83 -15.61 15.59
CA ALA A 287 -30.34 -15.49 16.96
C ALA A 287 -31.00 -16.57 17.83
N PRO A 288 -30.24 -17.28 18.68
CA PRO A 288 -30.77 -18.38 19.48
C PRO A 288 -31.95 -17.88 20.30
N ALA A 289 -33.11 -18.53 20.12
CA ALA A 289 -34.40 -18.02 20.60
C ALA A 289 -34.30 -17.60 22.07
N THR A 290 -34.69 -16.36 22.36
CA THR A 290 -34.58 -15.78 23.70
C THR A 290 -35.28 -16.68 24.70
N THR A 291 -34.52 -17.25 25.64
CA THR A 291 -35.04 -18.22 26.61
C THR A 291 -36.20 -17.62 27.38
N VAL A 292 -37.42 -18.02 27.02
CA VAL A 292 -38.64 -17.52 27.63
C VAL A 292 -38.63 -17.91 29.11
N LYS A 293 -38.28 -16.96 29.97
CA LYS A 293 -38.52 -17.03 31.42
C LYS A 293 -40.03 -16.94 31.66
N GLY A 294 -40.74 -18.00 31.30
CA GLY A 294 -42.15 -18.17 31.62
C GLY A 294 -42.30 -18.23 33.13
N ASP A 295 -43.03 -17.28 33.68
CA ASP A 295 -43.18 -17.08 35.13
C ASP A 295 -43.92 -18.28 35.76
N ALA A 296 -43.16 -19.13 36.46
CA ALA A 296 -43.51 -20.53 36.68
C ALA A 296 -44.40 -20.74 37.92
N SER A 297 -45.49 -19.99 38.05
CA SER A 297 -46.32 -20.00 39.28
C SER A 297 -47.82 -19.72 39.12
N THR A 298 -48.31 -19.21 37.98
CA THR A 298 -49.54 -18.39 37.97
C THR A 298 -50.86 -19.05 37.52
N THR A 299 -50.90 -20.35 37.20
CA THR A 299 -52.18 -21.09 37.05
C THR A 299 -52.48 -21.96 38.27
N ASP A 300 -53.70 -21.89 38.81
CA ASP A 300 -54.08 -22.66 40.00
C ASP A 300 -54.15 -24.18 39.73
N ALA A 301 -54.45 -24.58 38.49
CA ALA A 301 -54.29 -25.96 38.03
C ALA A 301 -52.82 -26.43 38.13
N GLY A 302 -51.86 -25.59 37.76
CA GLY A 302 -50.43 -25.85 37.93
C GLY A 302 -50.03 -26.00 39.40
N LYS A 303 -50.51 -25.11 40.28
CA LYS A 303 -50.29 -25.22 41.72
C LYS A 303 -50.87 -26.51 42.31
N ALA A 304 -52.05 -26.94 41.85
CA ALA A 304 -52.69 -28.17 42.30
C ALA A 304 -51.92 -29.43 41.84
N LEU A 305 -51.49 -29.48 40.58
CA LEU A 305 -50.70 -30.59 40.04
C LEU A 305 -49.30 -30.66 40.66
N HIS A 306 -48.64 -29.53 40.92
CA HIS A 306 -47.35 -29.49 41.60
C HIS A 306 -47.44 -30.06 43.03
N ARG A 307 -48.51 -29.75 43.79
CA ARG A 307 -48.74 -30.35 45.12
C ARG A 307 -48.94 -31.87 45.04
N LYS A 308 -49.78 -32.36 44.12
CA LYS A 308 -49.97 -33.81 43.88
C LYS A 308 -48.64 -34.50 43.55
N TYR A 309 -47.81 -33.87 42.73
CA TYR A 309 -46.50 -34.37 42.34
C TYR A 309 -45.54 -34.46 43.54
N LEU A 310 -45.42 -33.39 44.34
CA LEU A 310 -44.59 -33.38 45.55
C LEU A 310 -45.05 -34.43 46.58
N GLU A 311 -46.36 -34.65 46.70
CA GLU A 311 -46.92 -35.72 47.53
C GLU A 311 -46.57 -37.13 47.01
N ALA A 312 -46.69 -37.39 45.71
CA ALA A 312 -46.32 -38.66 45.10
C ALA A 312 -44.82 -38.95 45.25
N HIS A 313 -43.99 -37.95 44.95
CA HIS A 313 -42.54 -38.01 45.11
C HIS A 313 -42.13 -38.24 46.57
N LYS A 314 -42.76 -37.56 47.54
CA LYS A 314 -42.52 -37.75 48.98
C LYS A 314 -42.97 -39.14 49.49
N ARG A 315 -43.93 -39.78 48.82
CA ARG A 315 -44.37 -41.16 49.08
C ARG A 315 -43.50 -42.22 48.37
N GLY A 316 -42.55 -41.81 47.52
CA GLY A 316 -41.75 -42.71 46.69
C GLY A 316 -42.50 -43.32 45.50
N ASP A 317 -43.71 -42.84 45.19
CA ASP A 317 -44.49 -43.31 44.05
C ASP A 317 -44.03 -42.62 42.76
N ASN A 318 -42.95 -43.15 42.20
CA ASN A 318 -42.34 -42.67 40.97
C ASN A 318 -43.31 -42.76 39.77
N GLN A 319 -44.24 -43.71 39.76
CA GLN A 319 -45.17 -43.91 38.65
C GLN A 319 -46.30 -42.88 38.68
N ALA A 320 -46.87 -42.59 39.86
CA ALA A 320 -47.80 -41.47 40.03
C ALA A 320 -47.10 -40.12 39.74
N ALA A 321 -45.89 -39.91 40.26
CA ALA A 321 -45.12 -38.69 40.01
C ALA A 321 -44.85 -38.46 38.51
N PHE A 322 -44.48 -39.51 37.76
CA PHE A 322 -44.32 -39.45 36.30
C PHE A 322 -45.64 -39.12 35.59
N ASN A 323 -46.74 -39.80 35.95
CA ASN A 323 -48.06 -39.55 35.36
C ASN A 323 -48.53 -38.11 35.58
N ILE A 324 -48.32 -37.53 36.77
CA ILE A 324 -48.69 -36.14 37.08
C ILE A 324 -47.84 -35.14 36.28
N ARG A 325 -46.54 -35.40 36.08
CA ARG A 325 -45.71 -34.57 35.18
C ARG A 325 -46.18 -34.65 33.72
N ARG A 326 -46.70 -35.80 33.28
CA ARG A 326 -47.27 -35.97 31.94
C ARG A 326 -48.61 -35.21 31.79
N GLU A 327 -49.50 -35.32 32.77
CA GLU A 327 -50.79 -34.59 32.85
C GLU A 327 -50.55 -33.06 32.80
N ALA A 328 -49.58 -32.57 33.56
CA ALA A 328 -49.18 -31.17 33.56
C ALA A 328 -48.59 -30.71 32.21
N LYS A 329 -47.71 -31.51 31.58
CA LYS A 329 -47.20 -31.23 30.22
C LYS A 329 -48.32 -31.20 29.17
N GLN A 330 -49.28 -32.13 29.24
CA GLN A 330 -50.46 -32.15 28.36
C GLN A 330 -51.36 -30.91 28.56
N SER A 331 -51.31 -30.30 29.73
CA SER A 331 -52.02 -29.06 30.09
C SER A 331 -51.19 -27.79 29.82
N ASN A 332 -50.10 -27.86 29.05
CA ASN A 332 -49.14 -26.77 28.79
C ASN A 332 -48.51 -26.13 30.04
N ILE A 333 -48.44 -26.85 31.16
CA ILE A 333 -47.79 -26.40 32.39
C ILE A 333 -46.30 -26.75 32.35
N ASN A 334 -45.44 -25.77 32.64
CA ASN A 334 -44.00 -25.99 32.74
C ASN A 334 -43.66 -26.82 34.00
N VAL A 335 -43.11 -28.02 33.79
CA VAL A 335 -42.70 -28.95 34.85
C VAL A 335 -41.18 -29.09 34.98
N ASN A 336 -40.40 -28.15 34.44
CA ASN A 336 -38.92 -28.24 34.48
C ASN A 336 -38.33 -27.95 35.88
N SER A 337 -39.10 -27.28 36.75
CA SER A 337 -38.78 -27.02 38.16
C SER A 337 -39.44 -28.00 39.13
N TRP A 338 -39.95 -29.13 38.62
CA TRP A 338 -40.58 -30.21 39.38
C TRP A 338 -39.60 -31.39 39.43
#